data_AF-F2AKB9-F1
#
_entry.id   AF-F2AKB9-F1
#
_cell.length_a   1.000
_cell.length_b   1.000
_cell.length_c   1.000
_cell.angle_alpha   90.00
_cell.angle_beta   90.00
_cell.angle_gamma   90.00
#
_symmetry.space_group_name_H-M   'P 1'
#
loop_
_entity.id
_entity.type
_entity.pdbx_description
1 polymer ?
#
loop_
_entity_poly.entity_id
_entity_poly.type
_entity_poly.pdbx_seq_one_letter_code
_entity_poly.pdbx_strand_id
1 'polypeptide(L)'
;MAVEKRRGTFKQYYTRVWRIGGKLKKSYVGRLSNPIVGVLIRDEKLRKAEEAARVAALIEEVETAKQSESQLIQIARSSDGWKVLLRLSNFQLRSTAMFPMPKKATTDLPKLQELTRVCRLANDGDQAANSQLNHWINAVPELLDQSINALELARETLLATFASESPETLALLRVKLEREADELVEAAEEDPLLKHYAEAVALAKMDLMRCSLARMRADADLYTMRYWEGALGRSQQRWSKISKAFQKATVEHAKIEGKSRSR
;
A
#
# COMPACT_ATOMS: atom_id res chain seq x y z
N MET A 1 -33.67 20.77 -7.78
CA MET A 1 -34.90 21.40 -7.25
C MET A 1 -34.70 22.90 -7.20
N ALA A 2 -35.78 23.68 -7.28
CA ALA A 2 -35.72 25.13 -7.27
C ALA A 2 -36.85 25.73 -6.42
N VAL A 3 -36.53 26.83 -5.75
CA VAL A 3 -37.54 27.73 -5.20
C VAL A 3 -37.89 28.73 -6.30
N GLU A 4 -39.15 28.75 -6.69
CA GLU A 4 -39.64 29.65 -7.73
C GLU A 4 -40.64 30.65 -7.14
N LYS A 5 -40.48 31.92 -7.53
CA LYS A 5 -41.42 32.98 -7.22
C LYS A 5 -42.45 33.04 -8.35
N ARG A 6 -43.74 32.92 -8.03
CA ARG A 6 -44.79 33.05 -9.04
C ARG A 6 -44.87 34.52 -9.49
N ARG A 7 -44.79 34.75 -10.80
CA ARG A 7 -44.91 36.10 -11.40
C ARG A 7 -46.15 36.82 -10.86
N GLY A 8 -45.98 38.07 -10.44
CA GLY A 8 -47.07 38.90 -9.90
C GLY A 8 -47.48 38.60 -8.44
N THR A 9 -46.79 37.73 -7.70
CA THR A 9 -47.09 37.49 -6.27
C THR A 9 -45.83 37.44 -5.40
N PHE A 10 -45.98 37.70 -4.09
CA PHE A 10 -44.92 37.47 -3.10
C PHE A 10 -44.79 35.99 -2.69
N LYS A 11 -45.69 35.11 -3.17
CA LYS A 11 -45.72 33.70 -2.78
C LYS A 11 -44.59 32.93 -3.47
N GLN A 12 -43.78 32.26 -2.68
CA GLN A 12 -42.73 31.35 -3.14
C GLN A 12 -43.21 29.90 -3.06
N TYR A 13 -42.79 29.09 -4.02
CA TYR A 13 -43.20 27.70 -4.12
C TYR A 13 -42.00 26.82 -4.41
N TYR A 14 -42.07 25.58 -3.92
CA TYR A 14 -41.05 24.59 -4.15
C TYR A 14 -41.40 23.72 -5.35
N THR A 15 -40.46 23.57 -6.28
CA THR A 15 -40.63 22.71 -7.45
C THR A 15 -39.55 21.63 -7.51
N ARG A 16 -40.01 20.39 -7.76
CA ARG A 16 -39.13 19.26 -8.04
C ARG A 16 -38.82 19.21 -9.52
N VAL A 17 -37.54 19.13 -9.84
CA VAL A 17 -37.03 19.16 -11.21
C VAL A 17 -36.24 17.89 -11.44
N TRP A 18 -36.56 17.15 -12.50
CA TRP A 18 -35.84 15.94 -12.90
C TRP A 18 -35.78 15.83 -14.42
N ARG A 19 -34.83 15.06 -14.94
CA ARG A 19 -34.72 14.79 -16.39
C ARG A 19 -35.37 13.46 -16.75
N ILE A 20 -36.17 13.45 -17.82
CA ILE A 20 -36.67 12.23 -18.47
C ILE A 20 -36.39 12.36 -19.97
N GLY A 21 -35.60 11.43 -20.53
CA GLY A 21 -35.27 11.44 -21.97
C GLY A 21 -34.62 12.75 -22.45
N GLY A 22 -33.70 13.31 -21.67
CA GLY A 22 -33.01 14.57 -21.98
C GLY A 22 -33.82 15.86 -21.70
N LYS A 23 -35.13 15.77 -21.47
CA LYS A 23 -36.00 16.93 -21.17
C LYS A 23 -36.11 17.16 -19.67
N LEU A 24 -35.99 18.42 -19.25
CA LEU A 24 -36.25 18.83 -17.86
C LEU A 24 -37.75 18.90 -17.62
N LYS A 25 -38.26 18.04 -16.73
CA LYS A 25 -39.62 18.12 -16.19
C LYS A 25 -39.59 18.81 -14.83
N LYS A 26 -40.57 19.68 -14.60
CA LYS A 26 -40.79 20.34 -13.32
C LYS A 26 -42.16 19.93 -12.79
N SER A 27 -42.24 19.61 -11.50
CA SER A 27 -43.50 19.39 -10.80
C SER A 27 -43.58 20.29 -9.59
N TYR A 28 -44.76 20.85 -9.38
CA TYR A 28 -45.10 21.63 -8.21
C TYR A 28 -45.22 20.74 -6.99
N VAL A 29 -44.53 21.10 -5.90
CA VAL A 29 -44.61 20.37 -4.62
C VAL A 29 -45.55 21.09 -3.66
N GLY A 30 -45.40 22.41 -3.50
CA GLY A 30 -46.21 23.17 -2.57
C GLY A 30 -45.70 24.59 -2.30
N ARG A 31 -46.46 25.35 -1.50
CA ARG A 31 -46.06 26.69 -1.00
C ARG A 31 -44.98 26.54 0.06
N LEU A 32 -44.00 27.44 0.05
CA LEU A 32 -42.95 27.49 1.08
C LEU A 32 -43.48 27.77 2.50
N SER A 33 -44.62 28.44 2.61
CA SER A 33 -45.29 28.68 3.89
C SER A 33 -45.95 27.43 4.48
N ASN A 34 -46.04 26.32 3.74
CA ASN A 34 -46.60 25.08 4.25
C ASN A 34 -45.50 24.32 5.04
N PRO A 35 -45.72 23.99 6.33
CA PRO A 35 -44.73 23.29 7.15
C PRO A 35 -44.31 21.93 6.57
N ILE A 36 -45.23 21.22 5.89
CA ILE A 36 -44.94 19.93 5.24
C ILE A 36 -43.91 20.10 4.12
N VAL A 37 -44.00 21.19 3.35
CA VAL A 37 -43.01 21.51 2.30
C VAL A 37 -41.66 21.83 2.94
N GLY A 38 -41.65 22.47 4.11
CA GLY A 38 -40.44 22.70 4.90
C GLY A 38 -39.75 21.39 5.31
N VAL A 39 -40.50 20.38 5.75
CA VAL A 39 -39.97 19.04 6.07
C VAL A 39 -39.38 18.37 4.83
N LEU A 40 -40.09 18.39 3.70
CA LEU A 40 -39.61 17.81 2.44
C LEU A 40 -38.32 18.48 1.93
N ILE A 41 -38.16 19.79 2.12
CA ILE A 41 -36.92 20.52 1.78
C ILE A 41 -35.78 20.06 2.69
N ARG A 42 -36.02 19.90 3.99
CA ARG A 42 -34.99 19.45 4.96
C ARG A 42 -34.55 18.02 4.68
N ASP A 43 -35.49 17.12 4.44
CA ASP A 43 -35.23 15.72 4.08
C ASP A 43 -34.37 15.64 2.81
N GLU A 44 -34.73 16.39 1.75
CA GLU A 44 -33.93 16.38 0.53
C GLU A 44 -32.54 17.00 0.72
N LYS A 45 -32.42 18.05 1.54
CA LYS A 45 -31.12 18.64 1.90
C LYS A 45 -30.26 17.65 2.65
N LEU A 46 -30.83 16.93 3.62
CA LEU A 46 -30.15 15.88 4.36
C LEU A 46 -29.67 14.79 3.42
N ARG A 47 -30.55 14.26 2.55
CA ARG A 47 -30.20 13.25 1.55
C ARG A 47 -29.05 13.68 0.63
N LYS A 48 -29.07 14.94 0.16
CA LYS A 48 -27.96 15.49 -0.65
C LYS A 48 -26.67 15.65 0.14
N ALA A 49 -26.76 16.05 1.40
CA ALA A 49 -25.59 16.17 2.27
C ALA A 49 -24.99 14.78 2.55
N GLU A 50 -25.82 13.76 2.78
CA GLU A 50 -25.40 12.36 2.93
C GLU A 50 -24.76 11.82 1.64
N GLU A 51 -25.38 12.06 0.48
CA GLU A 51 -24.80 11.69 -0.82
C GLU A 51 -23.44 12.37 -1.04
N ALA A 52 -23.34 13.68 -0.76
CA ALA A 52 -22.09 14.43 -0.88
C ALA A 52 -21.00 13.94 0.11
N ALA A 53 -21.37 13.67 1.36
CA ALA A 53 -20.46 13.13 2.36
C ALA A 53 -19.94 11.74 1.98
N ARG A 54 -20.80 10.86 1.44
CA ARG A 54 -20.38 9.56 0.93
C ARG A 54 -19.38 9.69 -0.22
N VAL A 55 -19.64 10.59 -1.17
CA VAL A 55 -18.72 10.84 -2.29
C VAL A 55 -17.38 11.38 -1.79
N ALA A 56 -17.39 12.31 -0.83
CA ALA A 56 -16.16 12.86 -0.26
C ALA A 56 -15.33 11.79 0.45
N ALA A 57 -15.96 10.96 1.29
CA ALA A 57 -15.29 9.86 1.98
C ALA A 57 -14.68 8.84 1.01
N LEU A 58 -15.36 8.56 -0.10
CA LEU A 58 -14.87 7.66 -1.14
C LEU A 58 -13.66 8.22 -1.90
N ILE A 59 -13.64 9.53 -2.17
CA ILE A 59 -12.47 10.20 -2.78
C ILE A 59 -11.28 10.13 -1.83
N GLU A 60 -11.49 10.41 -0.55
CA GLU A 60 -10.45 10.33 0.48
C GLU A 60 -9.89 8.91 0.63
N GLU A 61 -10.75 7.89 0.59
CA GLU A 61 -10.35 6.47 0.61
C GLU A 61 -9.46 6.13 -0.59
N VAL A 62 -9.80 6.62 -1.80
CA VAL A 62 -9.02 6.41 -3.02
C VAL A 62 -7.66 7.12 -2.96
N GLU A 63 -7.60 8.34 -2.43
CA GLU A 63 -6.32 9.06 -2.30
C GLU A 63 -5.41 8.40 -1.27
N THR A 64 -5.95 7.97 -0.13
CA THR A 64 -5.21 7.21 0.88
C THR A 64 -4.68 5.89 0.30
N ALA A 65 -5.49 5.21 -0.52
CA ALA A 65 -5.10 3.98 -1.20
C ALA A 65 -3.94 4.16 -2.20
N LYS A 66 -3.89 5.30 -2.91
CA LYS A 66 -2.79 5.63 -3.83
C LYS A 66 -1.49 5.87 -3.07
N GLN A 67 -1.55 6.54 -1.91
CA GLN A 67 -0.39 6.78 -1.08
C GLN A 67 0.21 5.46 -0.57
N SER A 68 -0.63 4.57 0.00
CA SER A 68 -0.18 3.25 0.45
C SER A 68 0.36 2.37 -0.68
N GLU A 69 -0.22 2.49 -1.88
CA GLU A 69 0.23 1.73 -3.06
C GLU A 69 1.68 2.06 -3.45
N SER A 70 2.10 3.32 -3.32
CA SER A 70 3.48 3.74 -3.65
C SER A 70 4.53 3.04 -2.77
N GLN A 71 4.26 2.92 -1.47
CA GLN A 71 5.12 2.25 -0.49
C GLN A 71 5.20 0.74 -0.78
N LEU A 72 4.05 0.11 -1.05
CA LEU A 72 3.99 -1.33 -1.39
C LEU A 72 4.68 -1.66 -2.72
N ILE A 73 4.68 -0.74 -3.69
CA ILE A 73 5.46 -0.89 -4.92
C ILE A 73 6.95 -0.86 -4.62
N GLN A 74 7.41 0.02 -3.73
CA GLN A 74 8.82 0.09 -3.33
C GLN A 74 9.26 -1.20 -2.63
N ILE A 75 8.42 -1.75 -1.75
CA ILE A 75 8.64 -3.06 -1.10
C ILE A 75 8.72 -4.16 -2.16
N ALA A 76 7.76 -4.23 -3.08
CA ALA A 76 7.76 -5.25 -4.15
C ALA A 76 8.93 -5.13 -5.14
N ARG A 77 9.52 -3.93 -5.31
CA ARG A 77 10.72 -3.73 -6.12
C ARG A 77 11.97 -4.19 -5.38
N SER A 78 12.07 -3.87 -4.10
CA SER A 78 13.22 -4.22 -3.25
C SER A 78 13.22 -5.69 -2.80
N SER A 79 12.07 -6.38 -2.84
CA SER A 79 11.94 -7.78 -2.43
C SER A 79 12.85 -8.75 -3.20
N ASP A 80 13.22 -8.46 -4.45
CA ASP A 80 14.18 -9.28 -5.20
C ASP A 80 15.64 -8.98 -4.82
N GLY A 81 15.91 -7.80 -4.25
CA GLY A 81 17.22 -7.27 -3.91
C GLY A 81 17.63 -7.40 -2.44
N TRP A 82 16.72 -7.77 -1.52
CA TRP A 82 17.05 -7.87 -0.09
C TRP A 82 18.16 -8.87 0.23
N LYS A 83 18.29 -9.96 -0.54
CA LYS A 83 19.44 -10.88 -0.41
C LYS A 83 20.79 -10.22 -0.77
N VAL A 84 20.79 -9.36 -1.78
CA VAL A 84 21.97 -8.60 -2.20
C VAL A 84 22.33 -7.59 -1.11
N LEU A 85 21.34 -6.90 -0.56
CA LEU A 85 21.51 -5.99 0.56
C LEU A 85 22.06 -6.69 1.81
N LEU A 86 21.52 -7.85 2.19
CA LEU A 86 22.03 -8.63 3.31
C LEU A 86 23.47 -9.11 3.10
N ARG A 87 23.82 -9.56 1.88
CA ARG A 87 25.20 -9.96 1.59
C ARG A 87 26.16 -8.79 1.68
N LEU A 88 25.76 -7.63 1.16
CA LEU A 88 26.56 -6.43 1.20
C LEU A 88 26.72 -5.88 2.62
N SER A 89 25.69 -5.95 3.48
CA SER A 89 25.82 -5.54 4.88
C SER A 89 26.76 -6.46 5.67
N ASN A 90 26.76 -7.76 5.36
CA ASN A 90 27.73 -8.69 5.93
C ASN A 90 29.18 -8.38 5.53
N PHE A 91 29.42 -7.81 4.35
CA PHE A 91 30.77 -7.33 3.97
C PHE A 91 31.15 -6.07 4.76
N GLN A 92 30.20 -5.16 5.01
CA GLN A 92 30.42 -3.96 5.82
C GLN A 92 30.80 -4.31 7.26
N LEU A 93 30.11 -5.27 7.89
CA LEU A 93 30.41 -5.73 9.26
C LEU A 93 31.81 -6.34 9.40
N ARG A 94 32.35 -6.93 8.33
CA ARG A 94 33.70 -7.52 8.30
C ARG A 94 34.80 -6.50 7.96
N SER A 95 34.42 -5.39 7.33
CA SER A 95 35.34 -4.30 6.97
C SER A 95 35.27 -3.22 8.04
N THR A 96 36.19 -3.25 9.02
CA THR A 96 36.36 -2.18 10.03
C THR A 96 36.86 -0.85 9.45
N ALA A 97 37.10 -0.77 8.14
CA ALA A 97 37.47 0.46 7.46
C ALA A 97 36.20 1.28 7.13
N MET A 98 35.97 2.35 7.90
CA MET A 98 34.99 3.38 7.56
C MET A 98 35.48 4.15 6.34
N PHE A 99 34.98 3.80 5.15
CA PHE A 99 35.16 4.62 3.97
C PHE A 99 34.09 5.72 3.92
N PRO A 100 34.42 6.93 3.42
CA PRO A 100 33.48 8.04 3.37
C PRO A 100 32.29 7.72 2.45
N MET A 101 31.08 7.93 2.96
CA MET A 101 29.82 7.64 2.26
C MET A 101 29.53 8.67 1.14
N PRO A 102 29.28 8.24 -0.11
CA PRO A 102 28.73 9.09 -1.15
C PRO A 102 27.19 9.16 -1.06
N LYS A 103 26.63 10.38 -0.97
CA LYS A 103 25.21 10.70 -0.70
C LYS A 103 24.19 10.36 -1.81
N LYS A 104 24.46 9.44 -2.74
CA LYS A 104 23.53 9.13 -3.84
C LYS A 104 23.73 7.70 -4.34
N ALA A 105 22.93 6.75 -3.85
CA ALA A 105 22.88 5.43 -4.46
C ALA A 105 21.53 4.74 -4.24
N THR A 106 20.54 5.05 -5.08
CA THR A 106 19.21 4.41 -5.02
C THR A 106 18.82 3.59 -6.25
N THR A 107 19.70 3.42 -7.25
CA THR A 107 19.30 2.81 -8.53
C THR A 107 20.07 1.59 -9.02
N ASP A 108 21.25 1.26 -8.48
CA ASP A 108 22.14 0.26 -9.12
C ASP A 108 22.48 -0.95 -8.24
N LEU A 109 21.47 -1.56 -7.58
CA LEU A 109 21.70 -2.85 -6.93
C LEU A 109 21.87 -3.94 -7.99
N PRO A 110 22.98 -4.71 -7.98
CA PRO A 110 23.22 -5.77 -8.94
C PRO A 110 22.26 -6.94 -8.70
N LYS A 111 22.11 -7.79 -9.72
CA LYS A 111 21.53 -9.11 -9.51
C LYS A 111 22.46 -9.96 -8.64
N LEU A 112 21.93 -10.90 -7.87
CA LEU A 112 22.72 -11.78 -6.99
C LEU A 112 23.86 -12.52 -7.72
N GLN A 113 23.62 -12.94 -8.96
CA GLN A 113 24.64 -13.59 -9.80
C GLN A 113 25.79 -12.65 -10.14
N GLU A 114 25.46 -11.40 -10.47
CA GLU A 114 26.44 -10.36 -10.78
C GLU A 114 27.26 -9.98 -9.56
N LEU A 115 26.61 -9.80 -8.40
CA LEU A 115 27.32 -9.63 -7.12
C LEU A 115 28.30 -10.78 -6.87
N THR A 116 27.84 -12.02 -7.03
CA THR A 116 28.68 -13.21 -6.80
C THR A 116 29.87 -13.26 -7.77
N ARG A 117 29.67 -12.87 -9.03
CA ARG A 117 30.74 -12.78 -10.03
C ARG A 117 31.76 -11.71 -9.65
N VAL A 118 31.31 -10.51 -9.28
CA VAL A 118 32.18 -9.40 -8.88
C VAL A 118 32.94 -9.75 -7.59
N CYS A 119 32.32 -10.40 -6.61
CA CYS A 119 33.04 -10.91 -5.43
C CYS A 119 34.15 -11.89 -5.79
N ARG A 120 33.94 -12.78 -6.78
CA ARG A 120 34.98 -13.71 -7.23
C ARG A 120 36.15 -12.97 -7.88
N LEU A 121 35.85 -12.08 -8.83
CA LEU A 121 36.87 -11.27 -9.50
C LEU A 121 37.66 -10.39 -8.51
N ALA A 122 36.98 -9.82 -7.52
CA ALA A 122 37.60 -9.06 -6.44
C ALA A 122 38.56 -9.92 -5.60
N ASN A 123 38.16 -11.17 -5.27
CA ASN A 123 39.02 -12.13 -4.58
C ASN A 123 40.22 -12.58 -5.43
N ASP A 124 40.05 -12.62 -6.76
CA ASP A 124 41.11 -12.94 -7.72
C ASP A 124 42.07 -11.75 -7.96
N GLY A 125 41.85 -10.61 -7.27
CA GLY A 125 42.73 -9.44 -7.31
C GLY A 125 42.36 -8.38 -8.35
N ASP A 126 41.19 -8.47 -8.99
CA ASP A 126 40.72 -7.46 -9.95
C ASP A 126 40.37 -6.15 -9.22
N GLN A 127 41.11 -5.09 -9.56
CA GLN A 127 40.97 -3.76 -8.95
C GLN A 127 39.66 -3.06 -9.35
N ALA A 128 39.16 -3.31 -10.57
CA ALA A 128 37.89 -2.75 -11.02
C ALA A 128 36.72 -3.43 -10.29
N ALA A 129 36.78 -4.75 -10.12
CA ALA A 129 35.79 -5.50 -9.35
C ALA A 129 35.78 -5.09 -7.87
N ASN A 130 36.95 -4.86 -7.27
CA ASN A 130 37.06 -4.34 -5.90
C ASN A 130 36.44 -2.94 -5.76
N SER A 131 36.70 -2.05 -6.72
CA SER A 131 36.14 -0.69 -6.72
C SER A 131 34.61 -0.72 -6.84
N GLN A 132 34.07 -1.61 -7.69
CA GLN A 132 32.64 -1.80 -7.86
C GLN A 132 31.97 -2.41 -6.61
N LEU A 133 32.61 -3.40 -5.98
CA LEU A 133 32.12 -3.98 -4.73
C LEU A 133 32.09 -2.95 -3.60
N ASN A 134 33.14 -2.12 -3.48
CA ASN A 134 33.20 -1.04 -2.50
C ASN A 134 32.11 0.02 -2.73
N HIS A 135 31.83 0.36 -3.99
CA HIS A 135 30.73 1.26 -4.33
C HIS A 135 29.39 0.72 -3.83
N TRP A 136 29.11 -0.57 -4.05
CA TRP A 136 27.89 -1.19 -3.57
C TRP A 136 27.82 -1.28 -2.04
N ILE A 137 28.91 -1.67 -1.37
CA ILE A 137 28.97 -1.74 0.10
C ILE A 137 28.67 -0.36 0.72
N ASN A 138 29.22 0.71 0.16
CA ASN A 138 29.00 2.07 0.67
C ASN A 138 27.56 2.57 0.48
N ALA A 139 26.83 2.03 -0.51
CA ALA A 139 25.43 2.37 -0.77
C ALA A 139 24.42 1.63 0.14
N VAL A 140 24.86 0.55 0.80
CA VAL A 140 23.96 -0.39 1.48
C VAL A 140 23.27 0.14 2.72
N PRO A 141 23.92 0.93 3.61
CA PRO A 141 23.24 1.53 4.75
C PRO A 141 22.00 2.33 4.33
N GLU A 142 22.16 3.22 3.34
CA GLU A 142 21.06 4.06 2.84
C GLU A 142 19.92 3.20 2.28
N LEU A 143 20.23 2.12 1.57
CA LEU A 143 19.25 1.24 0.94
C LEU A 143 18.52 0.34 1.94
N LEU A 144 19.22 -0.16 2.97
CA LEU A 144 18.62 -0.93 4.05
C LEU A 144 17.67 -0.05 4.87
N ASP A 145 18.13 1.14 5.27
CA ASP A 145 17.30 2.11 6.00
C ASP A 145 16.06 2.47 5.19
N GLN A 146 16.19 2.71 3.89
CA GLN A 146 15.05 2.97 3.02
C GLN A 146 14.06 1.80 2.95
N SER A 147 14.55 0.56 2.93
CA SER A 147 13.68 -0.63 2.87
C SER A 147 12.91 -0.86 4.17
N ILE A 148 13.58 -0.66 5.32
CA ILE A 148 12.98 -0.75 6.65
C ILE A 148 11.94 0.36 6.81
N ASN A 149 12.32 1.61 6.52
CA ASN A 149 11.42 2.76 6.59
C ASN A 149 10.20 2.60 5.68
N ALA A 150 10.37 2.09 4.45
CA ALA A 150 9.25 1.87 3.55
C ALA A 150 8.26 0.83 4.10
N LEU A 151 8.76 -0.20 4.78
CA LEU A 151 7.94 -1.25 5.38
C LEU A 151 7.20 -0.75 6.62
N GLU A 152 7.87 -0.02 7.51
CA GLU A 152 7.24 0.61 8.67
C GLU A 152 6.15 1.60 8.26
N LEU A 153 6.43 2.46 7.26
CA LEU A 153 5.46 3.42 6.73
C LEU A 153 4.26 2.71 6.07
N ALA A 154 4.50 1.64 5.31
CA ALA A 154 3.42 0.85 4.71
C ALA A 154 2.53 0.21 5.78
N ARG A 155 3.13 -0.32 6.85
CA ARG A 155 2.44 -0.89 7.99
C ARG A 155 1.57 0.15 8.68
N GLU A 156 2.13 1.28 9.07
CA GLU A 156 1.38 2.34 9.75
C GLU A 156 0.23 2.86 8.89
N THR A 157 0.48 3.11 7.60
CA THR A 157 -0.53 3.62 6.66
C THR A 157 -1.68 2.62 6.47
N LEU A 158 -1.37 1.34 6.24
CA LEU A 158 -2.40 0.30 6.07
C LEU A 158 -3.21 0.08 7.34
N LEU A 159 -2.54 0.00 8.50
CA LEU A 159 -3.22 -0.19 9.79
C LEU A 159 -4.13 1.00 10.12
N ALA A 160 -3.66 2.23 9.93
CA ALA A 160 -4.48 3.43 10.14
C ALA A 160 -5.72 3.43 9.23
N THR A 161 -5.55 3.03 7.97
CA THR A 161 -6.66 2.92 7.00
C THR A 161 -7.72 1.92 7.45
N PHE A 162 -7.31 0.73 7.94
CA PHE A 162 -8.24 -0.29 8.41
C PHE A 162 -8.85 0.00 9.77
N ALA A 163 -8.12 0.70 10.65
CA ALA A 163 -8.57 1.00 12.00
C ALA A 163 -9.62 2.11 12.05
N SER A 164 -9.76 2.92 10.99
CA SER A 164 -10.71 4.05 10.92
C SER A 164 -10.65 4.90 12.19
N GLU A 165 -9.43 5.25 12.61
CA GLU A 165 -9.13 6.05 13.81
C GLU A 165 -9.38 5.39 15.18
N SER A 166 -9.81 4.12 15.25
CA SER A 166 -9.92 3.40 16.53
C SER A 166 -8.57 2.85 17.01
N PRO A 167 -8.07 3.29 18.18
CA PRO A 167 -6.79 2.81 18.72
C PRO A 167 -6.85 1.33 19.12
N GLU A 168 -8.01 0.83 19.58
CA GLU A 168 -8.21 -0.58 19.93
C GLU A 168 -8.14 -1.47 18.69
N THR A 169 -8.80 -1.04 17.61
CA THR A 169 -8.78 -1.76 16.32
C THR A 169 -7.38 -1.77 15.74
N LEU A 170 -6.64 -0.66 15.84
CA LEU A 170 -5.25 -0.57 15.42
C LEU A 170 -4.36 -1.55 16.18
N ALA A 171 -4.50 -1.63 17.51
CA ALA A 171 -3.75 -2.58 18.33
C ALA A 171 -4.06 -4.05 17.95
N LEU A 172 -5.33 -4.39 17.75
CA LEU A 172 -5.72 -5.74 17.31
C LEU A 172 -5.18 -6.09 15.93
N LEU A 173 -5.20 -5.14 14.99
CA LEU A 173 -4.66 -5.36 13.64
C LEU A 173 -3.14 -5.51 13.64
N ARG A 174 -2.41 -4.79 14.51
CA ARG A 174 -0.97 -5.00 14.72
C ARG A 174 -0.68 -6.43 15.17
N VAL A 175 -1.32 -6.87 16.25
CA VAL A 175 -1.15 -8.23 16.78
C VAL A 175 -1.49 -9.29 15.74
N LYS A 176 -2.54 -9.06 14.95
CA LYS A 176 -2.90 -9.98 13.86
C LYS A 176 -1.84 -10.03 12.76
N LEU A 177 -1.28 -8.88 12.37
CA LEU A 177 -0.25 -8.81 11.34
C LEU A 177 1.04 -9.47 11.80
N GLU A 178 1.46 -9.21 13.03
CA GLU A 178 2.61 -9.85 13.68
C GLU A 178 2.42 -11.37 13.72
N ARG A 179 1.26 -11.83 14.17
CA ARG A 179 0.94 -13.26 14.19
C ARG A 179 0.96 -13.89 12.79
N GLU A 180 0.39 -13.24 11.78
CA GLU A 180 0.44 -13.74 10.40
C GLU A 180 1.88 -13.79 9.87
N ALA A 181 2.75 -12.85 10.26
CA ALA A 181 4.16 -12.88 9.92
C ALA A 181 4.90 -14.02 10.66
N ASP A 182 4.61 -14.23 11.93
CA ASP A 182 5.19 -15.31 12.74
C ASP A 182 4.80 -16.70 12.22
N GLU A 183 3.52 -16.89 11.87
CA GLU A 183 3.01 -18.14 11.26
C GLU A 183 3.68 -18.43 9.90
N LEU A 184 4.11 -17.42 9.15
CA LEU A 184 4.83 -17.63 7.89
C LEU A 184 6.28 -18.09 8.10
N VAL A 185 6.88 -17.77 9.24
CA VAL A 185 8.30 -18.07 9.54
C VAL A 185 8.46 -19.43 10.22
N GLU A 186 7.36 -20.11 10.62
CA GLU A 186 7.32 -21.41 11.31
C GLU A 186 8.65 -22.22 11.24
N ALA A 187 9.38 -22.24 12.37
CA ALA A 187 10.68 -22.88 12.63
C ALA A 187 11.99 -22.18 12.18
N ALA A 188 11.96 -21.03 11.49
CA ALA A 188 13.16 -20.25 11.14
C ALA A 188 13.42 -19.09 12.15
N GLU A 189 13.35 -19.40 13.45
CA GLU A 189 13.17 -18.43 14.56
C GLU A 189 14.20 -17.28 14.65
N GLU A 190 15.33 -17.34 13.93
CA GLU A 190 16.42 -16.37 14.07
C GLU A 190 16.89 -15.65 12.80
N ASP A 191 16.35 -15.90 11.60
CA ASP A 191 16.79 -15.14 10.40
C ASP A 191 16.04 -13.80 10.27
N PRO A 192 16.69 -12.65 10.51
CA PRO A 192 16.05 -11.33 10.44
C PRO A 192 15.54 -11.00 9.02
N LEU A 193 16.17 -11.57 7.99
CA LEU A 193 15.74 -11.37 6.60
C LEU A 193 14.43 -12.11 6.32
N LEU A 194 14.27 -13.34 6.82
CA LEU A 194 13.02 -14.08 6.67
C LEU A 194 11.88 -13.41 7.42
N LYS A 195 12.13 -12.84 8.60
CA LYS A 195 11.15 -12.01 9.33
C LYS A 195 10.72 -10.79 8.52
N HIS A 196 11.68 -10.07 7.93
CA HIS A 196 11.37 -8.93 7.07
C HIS A 196 10.55 -9.33 5.82
N TYR A 197 10.85 -10.46 5.19
CA TYR A 197 10.02 -10.99 4.10
C TYR A 197 8.62 -11.38 4.56
N ALA A 198 8.49 -12.04 5.71
CA ALA A 198 7.21 -12.48 6.23
C ALA A 198 6.30 -11.29 6.53
N GLU A 199 6.84 -10.23 7.14
CA GLU A 199 6.11 -8.98 7.39
C GLU A 199 5.65 -8.33 6.07
N ALA A 200 6.51 -8.30 5.06
CA ALA A 200 6.15 -7.78 3.74
C ALA A 200 5.06 -8.61 3.03
N VAL A 201 5.08 -9.95 3.18
CA VAL A 201 4.03 -10.84 2.66
C VAL A 201 2.71 -10.57 3.39
N ALA A 202 2.73 -10.47 4.72
CA ALA A 202 1.56 -10.18 5.53
C ALA A 202 0.93 -8.82 5.16
N LEU A 203 1.75 -7.77 5.01
CA LEU A 203 1.31 -6.45 4.56
C LEU A 203 0.70 -6.48 3.15
N ALA A 204 1.33 -7.17 2.21
CA ALA A 204 0.81 -7.31 0.86
C ALA A 204 -0.52 -8.08 0.82
N LYS A 205 -0.68 -9.10 1.68
CA LYS A 205 -1.93 -9.84 1.84
C LYS A 205 -3.02 -8.96 2.45
N MET A 206 -2.68 -8.11 3.42
CA MET A 206 -3.60 -7.14 4.02
C MET A 206 -4.09 -6.11 2.99
N ASP A 207 -3.21 -5.58 2.15
CA ASP A 207 -3.60 -4.71 1.03
C ASP A 207 -4.50 -5.41 0.01
N LEU A 208 -4.23 -6.69 -0.29
CA LEU A 208 -5.09 -7.50 -1.14
C LEU A 208 -6.51 -7.63 -0.56
N MET A 209 -6.63 -7.93 0.74
CA MET A 209 -7.92 -7.99 1.43
C MET A 209 -8.64 -6.64 1.39
N ARG A 210 -7.90 -5.53 1.61
CA ARG A 210 -8.43 -4.16 1.52
C ARG A 210 -9.05 -3.88 0.16
N CYS A 211 -8.29 -4.13 -0.91
CA CYS A 211 -8.74 -3.88 -2.27
C CYS A 211 -9.92 -4.78 -2.64
N SER A 212 -9.96 -6.01 -2.15
CA SER A 212 -11.10 -6.92 -2.34
C SER A 212 -12.37 -6.39 -1.67
N LEU A 213 -12.28 -5.96 -0.41
CA LEU A 213 -13.41 -5.39 0.34
C LEU A 213 -13.91 -4.08 -0.29
N ALA A 214 -12.99 -3.18 -0.67
CA ALA A 214 -13.36 -1.93 -1.33
C ALA A 214 -14.04 -2.19 -2.68
N ARG A 215 -13.57 -3.18 -3.45
CA ARG A 215 -14.21 -3.59 -4.71
C ARG A 215 -15.63 -4.13 -4.53
N MET A 216 -15.90 -4.84 -3.44
CA MET A 216 -17.25 -5.33 -3.09
C MET A 216 -18.18 -4.21 -2.62
N ARG A 217 -17.65 -3.11 -2.06
CA ARG A 217 -18.46 -1.96 -1.61
C ARG A 217 -18.77 -0.96 -2.71
N ALA A 218 -18.03 -1.00 -3.82
CA ALA A 218 -18.10 -0.01 -4.89
C ALA A 218 -19.36 -0.09 -5.79
N ASP A 219 -20.45 -0.73 -5.35
CA ASP A 219 -21.65 -1.05 -6.14
C ASP A 219 -22.42 0.17 -6.67
N ALA A 220 -22.14 1.37 -6.18
CA ALA A 220 -22.89 2.58 -6.52
C ALA A 220 -22.34 3.37 -7.72
N ASP A 221 -21.07 3.20 -8.11
CA ASP A 221 -20.42 4.03 -9.13
C ASP A 221 -19.44 3.22 -10.02
N LEU A 222 -19.66 3.27 -11.34
CA LEU A 222 -18.85 2.58 -12.34
C LEU A 222 -17.38 3.05 -12.34
N TYR A 223 -17.12 4.32 -12.05
CA TYR A 223 -15.76 4.85 -12.03
C TYR A 223 -14.97 4.27 -10.86
N THR A 224 -15.54 4.32 -9.67
CA THR A 224 -14.94 3.77 -8.45
C THR A 224 -14.78 2.25 -8.53
N MET A 225 -15.79 1.56 -9.08
CA MET A 225 -15.75 0.12 -9.33
C MET A 225 -14.54 -0.26 -10.21
N ARG A 226 -14.32 0.45 -11.32
CA ARG A 226 -13.17 0.23 -12.21
C ARG A 226 -11.83 0.50 -11.53
N TYR A 227 -11.75 1.56 -10.74
CA TYR A 227 -10.54 1.87 -9.98
C TYR A 227 -10.18 0.71 -9.04
N TRP A 228 -11.13 0.24 -8.22
CA TRP A 228 -10.89 -0.83 -7.26
C TRP A 228 -10.64 -2.18 -7.92
N GLU A 229 -11.19 -2.43 -9.10
CA GLU A 229 -10.87 -3.62 -9.89
C GLU A 229 -9.41 -3.61 -10.35
N GLY A 230 -8.96 -2.47 -10.87
CA GLY A 230 -7.56 -2.29 -11.23
C GLY A 230 -6.63 -2.37 -10.01
N ALA A 231 -7.02 -1.77 -8.89
CA ALA A 231 -6.26 -1.81 -7.64
C ALA A 231 -6.15 -3.25 -7.10
N LEU A 232 -7.25 -4.01 -7.14
CA LEU A 232 -7.28 -5.43 -6.77
C LEU A 232 -6.30 -6.24 -7.64
N GLY A 233 -6.36 -6.09 -8.97
CA GLY A 233 -5.42 -6.76 -9.87
C GLY A 233 -3.95 -6.44 -9.58
N ARG A 234 -3.63 -5.17 -9.33
CA ARG A 234 -2.26 -4.74 -8.96
C ARG A 234 -1.83 -5.29 -7.60
N SER A 235 -2.72 -5.30 -6.60
CA SER A 235 -2.45 -5.87 -5.27
C SER A 235 -2.19 -7.38 -5.33
N GLN A 236 -2.96 -8.13 -6.13
CA GLN A 236 -2.76 -9.56 -6.37
C GLN A 236 -1.39 -9.84 -7.00
N GLN A 237 -1.01 -9.06 -8.01
CA GLN A 237 0.31 -9.19 -8.65
C GLN A 237 1.45 -8.90 -7.68
N ARG A 238 1.34 -7.82 -6.88
CA ARG A 238 2.32 -7.48 -5.84
C ARG A 238 2.46 -8.60 -4.81
N TRP A 239 1.34 -9.05 -4.25
CA TRP A 239 1.35 -10.14 -3.27
C TRP A 239 1.96 -11.41 -3.85
N SER A 240 1.59 -11.81 -5.07
CA SER A 240 2.19 -12.97 -5.74
C SER A 240 3.70 -12.81 -5.93
N LYS A 241 4.17 -11.62 -6.28
CA LYS A 241 5.60 -11.33 -6.46
C LYS A 241 6.37 -11.48 -5.14
N ILE A 242 5.90 -10.82 -4.09
CA ILE A 242 6.54 -10.84 -2.76
C ILE A 242 6.50 -12.26 -2.17
N SER A 243 5.35 -12.95 -2.28
CA SER A 243 5.18 -14.33 -1.82
C SER A 243 6.14 -15.29 -2.53
N LYS A 244 6.30 -15.18 -3.85
CA LYS A 244 7.28 -15.98 -4.61
C LYS A 244 8.73 -15.68 -4.19
N ALA A 245 9.05 -14.42 -3.89
CA ALA A 245 10.37 -14.05 -3.38
C ALA A 245 10.64 -14.67 -2.00
N PHE A 246 9.64 -14.64 -1.12
CA PHE A 246 9.70 -15.29 0.20
C PHE A 246 9.89 -16.81 0.08
N GLN A 247 9.08 -17.49 -0.73
CA GLN A 247 9.22 -18.94 -0.96
C GLN A 247 10.61 -19.34 -1.49
N LYS A 248 11.21 -18.51 -2.35
CA LYS A 248 12.60 -18.72 -2.79
C LYS A 248 13.59 -18.51 -1.65
N ALA A 249 13.35 -17.56 -0.76
CA ALA A 249 14.19 -17.31 0.41
C ALA A 249 14.13 -18.48 1.40
N THR A 250 12.94 -18.99 1.72
CA THR A 250 12.77 -20.12 2.66
C THR A 250 13.41 -21.41 2.15
N VAL A 251 13.20 -21.76 0.87
CA VAL A 251 13.83 -22.95 0.26
C VAL A 251 15.36 -22.86 0.26
N GLU A 252 15.91 -21.67 0.05
CA GLU A 252 17.36 -21.46 0.09
C GLU A 252 17.91 -21.54 1.52
N HIS A 253 17.20 -20.98 2.51
CA HIS A 253 17.57 -21.09 3.93
C HIS A 253 17.66 -22.55 4.37
N ALA A 254 16.62 -23.35 4.07
CA ALA A 254 16.60 -24.78 4.38
C ALA A 254 17.76 -25.56 3.74
N LYS A 255 18.19 -25.18 2.53
CA LYS A 255 19.37 -25.79 1.86
C LYS A 255 20.69 -25.45 2.56
N ILE A 256 20.81 -24.30 3.19
CA ILE A 256 22.00 -23.87 3.92
C ILE A 256 22.09 -24.60 5.27
N GLU A 257 20.98 -24.68 6.00
CA GLU A 257 20.90 -25.42 7.28
C GLU A 257 21.11 -26.92 7.08
N GLY A 258 20.53 -27.52 6.03
CA GLY A 258 20.72 -28.93 5.71
C GLY A 258 22.18 -29.29 5.39
N LYS A 259 22.95 -28.36 4.81
CA LYS A 259 24.39 -28.54 4.53
C LYS A 259 25.29 -28.34 5.75
N SER A 260 24.85 -27.54 6.72
CA SER A 260 25.61 -27.27 7.94
C SER A 260 25.41 -28.36 8.99
N ARG A 261 24.28 -29.07 8.98
CA ARG A 261 24.03 -30.26 9.82
C ARG A 261 24.67 -31.55 9.30
N SER A 262 25.14 -31.58 8.04
CA SER A 262 25.77 -32.76 7.43
C SER A 262 27.31 -32.72 7.44
N ARG A 263 27.91 -31.79 8.19
CA ARG A 263 29.36 -31.66 8.42
C ARG A 263 29.62 -31.77 9.91
#